data_AF-A0A3M1DU45-F1
#
_entry.id   AF-A0A3M1DU45-F1
#
_cell.length_a   1.000
_cell.length_b   1.000
_cell.length_c   1.000
_cell.angle_alpha   90.00
_cell.angle_beta   90.00
_cell.angle_gamma   90.00
#
_symmetry.space_group_name_H-M   'P 1'
#
loop_
_entity.id
_entity.type
_entity.pdbx_description
1 polymer ?
#
loop_
_entity_poly.entity_id
_entity_poly.type
_entity_poly.pdbx_seq_one_letter_code
_entity_poly.pdbx_strand_id
1 'polypeptide(L)'
;MPEKASMSESRTCRACGNDRVLMTRVAARGGYGPDLLPGVGGRVFQVPRFEMYVCSDCGLVDFVVPQEYLPIIRSSKKWSRV
;
A
#
# COMPACT_ATOMS: atom_id res chain seq x y z
N MET A 1 -5.20 -24.33 -13.74
CA MET A 1 -5.30 -22.98 -13.14
C MET A 1 -4.99 -23.12 -11.66
N PRO A 2 -3.95 -22.49 -11.09
CA PRO A 2 -3.80 -22.43 -9.65
C PRO A 2 -4.15 -21.04 -9.13
N GLU A 3 -5.25 -21.03 -8.39
CA GLU A 3 -5.77 -20.00 -7.51
C GLU A 3 -4.74 -19.77 -6.38
N LYS A 4 -3.98 -18.67 -6.42
CA LYS A 4 -3.14 -18.24 -5.29
C LYS A 4 -4.00 -17.38 -4.37
N ALA A 5 -4.75 -18.02 -3.48
CA ALA A 5 -5.24 -17.37 -2.27
C ALA A 5 -4.01 -17.08 -1.40
N SER A 6 -3.48 -15.86 -1.51
CA SER A 6 -2.50 -15.34 -0.56
C SER A 6 -3.18 -15.25 0.79
N MET A 7 -2.75 -16.12 1.69
CA MET A 7 -3.09 -16.19 3.11
C MET A 7 -3.44 -14.80 3.66
N SER A 8 -4.72 -14.55 3.88
CA SER A 8 -5.20 -13.33 4.51
C SER A 8 -4.79 -13.41 5.97
N GLU A 9 -3.59 -12.94 6.31
CA GLU A 9 -3.26 -12.61 7.69
C GLU A 9 -4.38 -11.68 8.18
N SER A 10 -5.20 -12.16 9.11
CA SER A 10 -6.25 -11.38 9.73
C SER A 10 -5.60 -10.17 10.38
N ARG A 11 -5.65 -9.02 9.71
CA ARG A 11 -5.12 -7.78 10.26
C ARG A 11 -6.07 -7.29 11.33
N THR A 12 -5.54 -7.13 12.53
CA THR A 12 -6.21 -6.38 13.59
C THR A 12 -5.90 -4.89 13.42
N CYS A 13 -6.89 -4.06 13.70
CA CYS A 13 -6.75 -2.62 13.71
C CYS A 13 -5.79 -2.21 14.84
N ARG A 14 -4.69 -1.54 14.50
CA ARG A 14 -3.71 -1.05 15.49
C ARG A 14 -4.23 0.04 16.43
N ALA A 15 -5.38 0.65 16.11
CA ALA A 15 -5.98 1.69 16.96
C ALA A 15 -6.97 1.11 17.98
N CYS A 16 -7.83 0.18 17.59
CA CYS A 16 -8.89 -0.35 18.46
C CYS A 16 -8.83 -1.87 18.73
N GLY A 17 -7.90 -2.59 18.09
CA GLY A 17 -7.74 -4.03 18.24
C GLY A 17 -8.74 -4.89 17.47
N ASN A 18 -9.78 -4.31 16.86
CA ASN A 18 -10.81 -5.07 16.16
C ASN A 18 -10.32 -5.63 14.81
N ASP A 19 -10.96 -6.68 14.30
CA ASP A 19 -10.55 -7.43 13.10
C ASP A 19 -11.29 -7.01 11.82
N ARG A 20 -12.26 -6.09 11.91
CA ARG A 20 -13.02 -5.59 10.76
C ARG A 20 -12.24 -4.54 9.98
N VAL A 21 -11.21 -5.03 9.28
CA VAL A 21 -10.34 -4.23 8.43
C VAL A 21 -10.61 -4.55 6.95
N LEU A 22 -11.04 -3.54 6.21
CA LEU A 22 -11.28 -3.59 4.77
C LEU A 22 -10.02 -3.17 4.00
N MET A 23 -9.82 -3.68 2.78
CA MET A 23 -8.68 -3.32 1.95
C MET A 23 -9.11 -2.93 0.53
N THR A 24 -8.46 -1.93 -0.04
CA THR A 24 -8.54 -1.60 -1.46
C THR A 24 -7.19 -1.12 -1.99
N ARG A 25 -7.06 -0.98 -3.31
CA ARG A 25 -5.85 -0.45 -3.95
C ARG A 25 -6.11 0.93 -4.53
N VAL A 26 -5.30 1.89 -4.12
CA VAL A 26 -5.40 3.29 -4.56
C VAL A 26 -4.13 3.73 -5.27
N ALA A 27 -4.25 4.58 -6.28
CA ALA A 27 -3.08 5.10 -6.99
C ALA A 27 -2.20 5.92 -6.05
N ALA A 28 -0.89 5.66 -6.08
CA ALA A 28 0.12 6.45 -5.36
C ALA A 28 0.44 7.77 -6.07
N ARG A 29 -0.28 8.08 -7.15
CA ARG A 29 -0.23 9.34 -7.88
C ARG A 29 -1.64 9.68 -8.35
N GLY A 30 -2.10 10.88 -7.98
CA GLY A 30 -3.37 11.44 -8.49
C GLY A 30 -3.16 12.27 -9.75
N GLY A 31 -4.24 12.68 -10.42
CA GLY A 31 -4.17 13.56 -11.60
C GLY A 31 -3.49 14.90 -11.33
N TYR A 32 -3.74 15.48 -10.15
CA TYR A 32 -3.16 16.76 -9.70
C TYR A 32 -2.26 16.63 -8.45
N GLY A 33 -1.93 15.39 -8.03
CA GLY A 33 -1.19 15.14 -6.79
C GLY A 33 0.31 14.89 -7.00
N PRO A 34 1.14 15.05 -5.96
CA PRO A 34 2.55 14.67 -6.00
C PRO A 34 2.73 13.15 -6.17
N ASP A 35 3.92 12.72 -6.58
CA ASP A 35 4.30 11.30 -6.60
C ASP A 35 4.55 10.84 -5.15
N LEU A 36 3.63 10.03 -4.61
CA LEU A 36 3.70 9.53 -3.23
C LEU A 36 4.53 8.25 -3.11
N LEU A 37 4.94 7.63 -4.24
CA LEU A 37 5.85 6.48 -4.27
C LEU A 37 7.02 6.72 -5.23
N PRO A 38 7.88 7.72 -4.96
CA PRO A 38 9.00 8.04 -5.82
C PRO A 38 9.95 6.85 -6.02
N GLY A 39 10.21 6.56 -7.29
CA GLY A 39 11.13 5.49 -7.71
C GLY A 39 10.45 4.17 -8.05
N VAL A 40 9.17 3.99 -7.71
CA VAL A 40 8.41 2.76 -7.98
C VAL A 40 7.65 2.83 -9.33
N GLY A 41 7.37 4.03 -9.84
CA GLY A 41 6.77 4.25 -11.16
C GLY A 41 7.82 4.58 -12.24
N GLY A 42 8.41 3.55 -12.85
CA GLY A 42 9.42 3.69 -13.91
C GLY A 42 9.06 3.08 -15.27
N ARG A 43 7.94 2.33 -15.35
CA ARG A 43 7.43 1.79 -16.62
C ARG A 43 6.31 2.69 -17.11
N VAL A 44 6.40 3.11 -18.37
CA VAL A 44 5.58 4.14 -19.05
C VAL A 44 4.06 3.89 -18.98
N PHE A 45 3.59 2.74 -18.48
CA PHE A 45 2.17 2.35 -18.45
C PHE A 45 1.67 1.76 -17.11
N GLN A 46 2.46 1.79 -16.04
CA GLN A 46 2.02 1.29 -14.73
C GLN A 46 2.04 2.39 -13.67
N VAL A 47 0.84 2.77 -13.21
CA VAL A 47 0.66 3.66 -12.07
C VAL A 47 0.84 2.83 -10.79
N PRO A 48 1.86 3.12 -9.95
CA PRO A 48 2.06 2.41 -8.69
C PRO A 48 0.85 2.64 -7.78
N ARG A 49 0.48 1.62 -7.00
CA ARG A 49 -0.67 1.66 -6.08
C ARG A 49 -0.26 1.32 -4.65
N PHE A 50 -0.88 1.97 -3.68
CA PHE A 50 -0.86 1.55 -2.27
C PHE A 50 -1.95 0.52 -2.02
N GLU A 51 -1.72 -0.33 -1.02
CA GLU A 51 -2.80 -1.04 -0.34
C GLU A 51 -3.30 -0.14 0.80
N MET A 52 -4.53 0.33 0.66
CA MET A 52 -5.21 1.14 1.66
C MET A 52 -6.10 0.22 2.50
N TYR A 53 -5.86 0.24 3.80
CA TYR A 53 -6.64 -0.51 4.79
C TYR A 53 -7.49 0.46 5.60
N VAL A 54 -8.74 0.10 5.87
CA VAL A 54 -9.68 0.90 6.66
C VAL A 54 -10.34 0.02 7.70
N CYS A 55 -10.27 0.40 8.97
CA CYS A 55 -11.06 -0.23 10.02
C CYS A 55 -12.50 0.30 9.95
N SER A 56 -13.48 -0.57 9.76
CA SER A 56 -14.89 -0.16 9.64
C SER A 56 -15.52 0.29 10.96
N ASP A 57 -14.90 -0.01 12.11
CA ASP A 57 -15.46 0.38 13.41
C ASP A 57 -14.90 1.69 13.95
N CYS A 58 -13.58 1.90 13.88
CA CYS A 58 -12.94 3.11 14.41
C CYS A 58 -12.48 4.11 13.34
N GLY A 59 -12.54 3.74 12.06
CA GLY A 59 -12.18 4.63 10.95
C GLY A 59 -10.67 4.82 10.71
N LEU A 60 -9.79 4.08 11.40
CA LEU A 60 -8.35 4.13 11.12
C LEU A 60 -8.09 3.76 9.65
N VAL A 61 -7.29 4.60 8.97
CA VAL A 61 -6.81 4.35 7.61
C VAL A 61 -5.30 4.16 7.61
N ASP A 62 -4.83 3.04 7.05
CA ASP A 62 -3.41 2.75 6.86
C ASP A 62 -3.08 2.64 5.37
N PHE A 63 -2.05 3.35 4.92
CA PHE A 63 -1.49 3.20 3.57
C PHE A 63 -0.22 2.37 3.66
N VAL A 64 -0.22 1.23 2.98
CA VAL A 64 0.90 0.29 2.98
C VAL A 64 1.43 0.12 1.56
N VAL A 65 2.75 0.10 1.46
CA VAL A 65 3.42 -0.23 0.20
C VAL A 65 3.33 -1.75 -0.01
N PRO A 66 2.82 -2.22 -1.17
CA PRO A 66 2.89 -3.62 -1.55
C PRO A 66 4.30 -4.21 -1.44
N GLN A 67 4.41 -5.48 -1.04
CA GLN A 67 5.68 -6.17 -0.80
C GLN A 67 6.59 -6.15 -2.04
N GLU A 68 6.03 -6.25 -3.24
CA GLU A 68 6.75 -6.20 -4.51
C GLU A 68 7.52 -4.89 -4.76
N TYR A 69 7.12 -3.80 -4.09
CA TYR A 69 7.76 -2.49 -4.25
C TYR A 69 8.84 -2.23 -3.19
N LEU A 70 8.88 -3.00 -2.10
CA LEU A 70 9.87 -2.81 -1.04
C LEU A 70 11.32 -2.91 -1.52
N PRO A 71 11.72 -3.83 -2.43
CA PRO A 71 13.08 -3.85 -2.97
C PRO A 71 13.46 -2.54 -3.69
N ILE A 72 12.51 -1.95 -4.41
CA ILE A 72 12.70 -0.69 -5.15
C ILE A 72 12.83 0.47 -4.19
N ILE A 73 11.96 0.54 -3.17
CA ILE A 73 12.02 1.59 -2.14
C ILE A 73 13.36 1.53 -1.40
N ARG A 74 13.77 0.35 -0.95
CA ARG A 74 15.04 0.15 -0.20
C ARG A 74 16.29 0.54 -0.99
N SER A 75 16.25 0.45 -2.32
CA SER A 75 17.39 0.77 -3.21
C SER A 75 17.31 2.16 -3.85
N SER A 76 16.17 2.83 -3.76
CA SER A 76 15.93 4.11 -4.41
C SER A 76 16.63 5.26 -3.68
N LYS A 77 17.42 6.03 -4.43
CA LYS A 77 18.08 7.26 -3.94
C LYS A 77 17.11 8.44 -3.73
N LYS A 78 15.82 8.27 -4.10
CA LYS A 78 14.80 9.30 -3.92
C LYS A 78 14.26 9.36 -2.48
N TRP A 79 14.57 8.37 -1.66
CA TRP A 79 14.22 8.34 -0.24
C TRP A 79 15.43 8.66 0.62
N SER A 80 15.20 9.41 1.69
CA SER A 80 16.22 9.70 2.71
C SER A 80 15.91 8.92 3.99
N ARG A 81 16.95 8.45 4.66
CA ARG A 81 16.82 7.82 5.98
C ARG A 81 16.61 8.92 7.02
N VAL A 82 15.60 8.75 7.87
CA VAL A 82 15.31 9.59 9.04
C VAL A 82 15.54 8.82 10.33
#